data_AF-A0A919L7B3-F1
#
_entry.id   AF-A0A919L7B3-F1
#
_cell.length_a   1.000
_cell.length_b   1.000
_cell.length_c   1.000
_cell.angle_alpha   90.00
_cell.angle_beta   90.00
_cell.angle_gamma   90.00
#
_symmetry.space_group_name_H-M   'P 1'
#
loop_
_entity.id
_entity.type
_entity.pdbx_description
1 polymer ?
#
loop_
_entity_poly.entity_id
_entity_poly.type
_entity_poly.pdbx_seq_one_letter_code
_entity_poly.pdbx_strand_id
1 'polypeptide(L)'
;MAAGRGADGSGPAAHERVAGGPVRAAPDPDEHSTTTQRENPMSASASDEPVGAERSLGALVATATGELSALMHDEIALAKAQLRQDVKRGAVSGGAYTAAGVLLVFSLPMLNFALAYGIQAWSGWHLSVCFLLSFAANVLVAGLFALIGTVFMKKARRGHGPQKAIASAKETAAVLGNVKPHPRSVTPARDAEHPAIEERPTVARSSS
;
A
#
# COMPACT_ATOMS: atom_id res chain seq x y z
N MET A 1 -21.41 -36.55 64.28
CA MET A 1 -20.91 -35.35 64.98
C MET A 1 -19.40 -35.36 64.85
N ALA A 2 -18.68 -34.42 64.25
CA ALA A 2 -18.94 -33.43 63.21
C ALA A 2 -17.58 -33.23 62.53
N ALA A 3 -17.56 -33.08 61.20
CA ALA A 3 -16.34 -32.85 60.44
C ALA A 3 -15.82 -31.44 60.69
N GLY A 4 -14.54 -31.32 61.04
CA GLY A 4 -13.82 -30.05 61.10
C GLY A 4 -13.08 -29.79 59.78
N ARG A 5 -13.32 -28.62 59.18
CA ARG A 5 -12.32 -27.92 58.37
C ARG A 5 -12.63 -26.43 58.36
N GLY A 6 -11.74 -25.65 58.96
CA GLY A 6 -11.69 -24.20 58.83
C GLY A 6 -10.80 -23.76 57.67
N ALA A 7 -10.76 -22.44 57.52
CA ALA A 7 -9.95 -21.56 56.65
C ALA A 7 -10.89 -20.72 55.75
N ASP A 8 -11.12 -19.44 56.07
CA ASP A 8 -10.24 -18.31 55.72
C ASP A 8 -10.24 -18.13 54.19
N GLY A 9 -10.90 -17.13 53.59
CA GLY A 9 -10.92 -15.71 53.93
C GLY A 9 -10.11 -14.98 52.85
N SER A 10 -10.76 -14.11 52.09
CA SER A 10 -10.21 -13.02 51.25
C SER A 10 -11.34 -12.47 50.36
N GLY A 11 -11.79 -11.25 50.64
CA GLY A 11 -12.56 -10.43 49.68
C GLY A 11 -11.63 -9.75 48.66
N PRO A 12 -11.95 -8.53 48.20
CA PRO A 12 -12.99 -8.18 47.23
C PRO A 12 -12.42 -7.34 46.06
N ALA A 13 -13.01 -7.39 44.85
CA ALA A 13 -12.84 -6.34 43.82
C ALA A 13 -13.88 -6.59 42.70
N ALA A 14 -14.92 -5.80 42.49
CA ALA A 14 -15.02 -4.37 42.20
C ALA A 14 -14.78 -4.02 40.71
N HIS A 15 -15.79 -3.31 40.16
CA HIS A 15 -15.79 -2.44 38.98
C HIS A 15 -15.97 -3.04 37.58
N GLU A 16 -17.19 -3.48 37.31
CA GLU A 16 -17.84 -3.25 36.02
C GLU A 16 -18.54 -1.87 36.07
N ARG A 17 -18.12 -0.94 35.19
CA ARG A 17 -18.90 0.18 34.60
C ARG A 17 -17.93 1.16 33.92
N VAL A 18 -17.80 1.03 32.60
CA VAL A 18 -17.24 2.07 31.74
C VAL A 18 -18.31 3.14 31.58
N ALA A 19 -18.21 4.19 32.40
CA ALA A 19 -19.03 5.39 32.30
C ALA A 19 -18.49 6.31 31.20
N GLY A 20 -19.42 6.91 30.46
CA GLY A 20 -19.17 7.80 29.33
C GLY A 20 -18.28 8.99 29.67
N GLY A 21 -17.40 9.33 28.72
CA GLY A 21 -16.65 10.57 28.74
C GLY A 21 -17.57 11.78 28.50
N PRO A 22 -17.29 12.93 29.13
CA PRO A 22 -18.10 14.13 29.00
C PRO A 22 -17.90 14.79 27.63
N VAL A 23 -18.99 14.90 26.87
CA VAL A 23 -19.12 15.83 25.74
C VAL A 23 -19.04 17.25 26.31
N ARG A 24 -17.92 17.93 26.06
CA ARG A 24 -17.77 19.36 26.32
C ARG A 24 -18.64 20.13 25.33
N ALA A 25 -19.70 20.74 25.84
CA ALA A 25 -20.38 21.86 25.23
C ALA A 25 -19.83 23.17 25.82
N ALA A 26 -19.47 24.12 24.95
CA ALA A 26 -19.50 25.58 25.13
C ALA A 26 -18.71 26.26 24.00
N PRO A 27 -18.93 27.56 23.72
CA PRO A 27 -20.19 28.23 23.39
C PRO A 27 -20.08 28.97 22.04
N ASP A 28 -21.20 29.28 21.40
CA ASP A 28 -21.25 30.33 20.36
C ASP A 28 -21.13 31.71 21.03
N PRO A 29 -20.27 32.61 20.52
CA PRO A 29 -20.42 34.03 20.69
C PRO A 29 -20.63 34.68 19.32
N ASP A 30 -21.90 34.93 18.99
CA ASP A 30 -22.23 36.13 18.23
C ASP A 30 -21.81 37.35 19.08
N GLU A 31 -21.04 38.26 18.47
CA GLU A 31 -20.75 39.66 18.84
C GLU A 31 -19.26 40.00 18.97
N HIS A 32 -18.70 40.57 17.91
CA HIS A 32 -18.15 41.91 18.06
C HIS A 32 -18.21 42.72 16.75
N SER A 33 -19.07 43.73 16.80
CA SER A 33 -18.75 45.10 16.42
C SER A 33 -18.30 45.37 14.98
N THR A 34 -19.31 45.69 14.18
CA THR A 34 -19.39 46.92 13.38
C THR A 34 -18.30 47.94 13.75
N THR A 35 -17.16 47.87 13.07
CA THR A 35 -16.24 49.01 12.97
C THR A 35 -16.39 49.54 11.56
N THR A 36 -17.12 50.65 11.49
CA THR A 36 -17.10 51.65 10.43
C THR A 36 -15.66 51.90 9.97
N GLN A 37 -15.23 51.19 8.93
CA GLN A 37 -14.02 51.54 8.21
C GLN A 37 -14.36 52.72 7.32
N ARG A 38 -14.06 53.89 7.89
CA ARG A 38 -14.00 55.20 7.25
C ARG A 38 -13.46 55.08 5.82
N GLU A 39 -14.30 55.50 4.90
CA GLU A 39 -14.03 55.72 3.49
C GLU A 39 -12.79 56.61 3.37
N ASN A 40 -11.72 56.08 2.76
CA ASN A 40 -10.67 56.90 2.20
C ASN A 40 -10.59 56.59 0.71
N PRO A 41 -11.22 57.39 -0.16
CA PRO A 41 -11.04 57.25 -1.60
C PRO A 41 -9.62 57.71 -1.95
N MET A 42 -9.08 57.20 -3.06
CA MET A 42 -7.78 57.55 -3.64
C MET A 42 -6.57 56.75 -3.13
N SER A 43 -6.51 55.48 -3.53
CA SER A 43 -5.28 54.93 -4.08
C SER A 43 -5.63 53.97 -5.21
N ALA A 44 -5.94 54.54 -6.36
CA ALA A 44 -5.78 53.87 -7.64
C ALA A 44 -4.26 53.69 -7.87
N SER A 45 -3.68 52.68 -7.23
CA SER A 45 -2.54 52.00 -7.81
C SER A 45 -3.13 50.81 -8.53
N ALA A 46 -3.38 51.00 -9.82
CA ALA A 46 -3.43 49.89 -10.75
C ALA A 46 -2.11 49.13 -10.57
N SER A 47 -2.16 48.05 -9.80
CA SER A 47 -1.24 46.94 -10.00
C SER A 47 -1.58 46.38 -11.38
N ASP A 48 -0.97 47.01 -12.38
CA ASP A 48 -0.76 46.49 -13.71
C ASP A 48 0.17 45.28 -13.52
N GLU A 49 -0.41 44.17 -13.08
CA GLU A 49 0.20 42.85 -13.29
C GLU A 49 0.28 42.69 -14.81
N PRO A 50 1.47 42.50 -15.40
CA PRO A 50 1.56 42.18 -16.81
C PRO A 50 1.04 40.75 -17.01
N VAL A 51 -0.29 40.62 -17.02
CA VAL A 51 -1.00 39.46 -17.55
C VAL A 51 -0.76 39.48 -19.05
N GLY A 52 0.26 38.76 -19.53
CA GLY A 52 0.24 38.28 -20.92
C GLY A 52 1.53 38.22 -21.71
N ALA A 53 2.68 38.69 -21.22
CA ALA A 53 3.93 38.61 -21.99
C ALA A 53 4.96 37.74 -21.28
N GLU A 54 5.16 36.53 -21.81
CA GLU A 54 6.33 35.68 -21.58
C GLU A 54 6.43 34.96 -20.22
N ARG A 55 5.39 34.20 -19.81
CA ARG A 55 5.72 33.00 -19.02
C ARG A 55 6.56 32.12 -19.95
N SER A 56 7.89 32.14 -19.75
CA SER A 56 8.80 31.43 -20.63
C SER A 56 8.33 29.98 -20.78
N LEU A 57 8.51 29.38 -21.95
CA LEU A 57 8.20 27.96 -22.17
C LEU A 57 8.80 27.07 -21.05
N GLY A 58 9.96 27.47 -20.50
CA GLY A 58 10.57 26.84 -19.34
C GLY A 58 9.75 26.95 -18.06
N ALA A 59 9.13 28.09 -17.77
CA ALA A 59 8.27 28.28 -16.60
C ALA A 59 6.91 27.56 -16.72
N LEU A 60 6.35 27.42 -17.93
CA LEU A 60 5.15 26.62 -18.19
C LEU A 60 5.42 25.12 -18.04
N VAL A 61 6.53 24.64 -18.62
CA VAL A 61 6.96 23.24 -18.49
C VAL A 61 7.35 22.92 -17.05
N ALA A 62 8.01 23.83 -16.32
CA ALA A 62 8.36 23.64 -14.92
C ALA A 62 7.12 23.53 -14.03
N THR A 63 6.10 24.38 -14.23
CA THR A 63 4.84 24.29 -13.48
C THR A 63 4.09 23.00 -13.82
N ALA A 64 3.95 22.65 -15.10
CA ALA A 64 3.29 21.41 -15.53
C ALA A 64 4.01 20.15 -15.00
N THR A 65 5.34 20.15 -15.00
CA THR A 65 6.15 19.06 -14.43
C THR A 65 5.99 19.00 -12.91
N GLY A 66 5.88 20.15 -12.24
CA GLY A 66 5.61 20.24 -10.80
C GLY A 66 4.26 19.62 -10.42
N GLU A 67 3.18 19.94 -11.14
CA GLU A 67 1.85 19.38 -10.90
C GLU A 67 1.79 17.87 -11.19
N LEU A 68 2.46 17.41 -12.26
CA LEU A 68 2.59 15.97 -12.54
C LEU A 68 3.37 15.25 -11.44
N SER A 69 4.43 15.88 -10.90
CA SER A 69 5.23 15.33 -9.81
C SER A 69 4.42 15.22 -8.52
N ALA A 70 3.57 16.21 -8.23
CA ALA A 70 2.64 16.17 -7.10
C ALA A 70 1.62 15.02 -7.25
N LEU A 71 0.99 14.87 -8.42
CA LEU A 71 0.04 13.79 -8.69
C LEU A 71 0.69 12.39 -8.59
N MET A 72 1.89 12.24 -9.14
CA MET A 72 2.68 11.01 -9.02
C MET A 72 2.98 10.66 -7.56
N HIS A 73 3.27 11.67 -6.73
CA HIS A 73 3.53 11.44 -5.31
C HIS A 73 2.29 10.94 -4.57
N ASP A 74 1.13 11.48 -4.90
CA ASP A 74 -0.15 11.06 -4.33
C ASP A 74 -0.54 9.63 -4.77
N GLU A 75 -0.36 9.29 -6.04
CA GLU A 75 -0.62 7.94 -6.55
C GLU A 75 0.33 6.91 -5.90
N ILE A 76 1.60 7.27 -5.70
CA ILE A 76 2.58 6.44 -4.98
C ILE A 76 2.18 6.31 -3.50
N ALA A 77 1.69 7.38 -2.88
CA ALA A 77 1.24 7.35 -1.49
C ALA A 77 0.04 6.40 -1.33
N LEU A 78 -0.92 6.45 -2.27
CA LEU A 78 -2.07 5.55 -2.31
C LEU A 78 -1.65 4.10 -2.58
N ALA A 79 -0.81 3.86 -3.58
CA ALA A 79 -0.28 2.53 -3.88
C ALA A 79 0.49 1.94 -2.70
N LYS A 80 1.23 2.78 -1.96
CA LYS A 80 1.93 2.36 -0.74
C LYS A 80 0.95 2.02 0.39
N ALA A 81 -0.16 2.77 0.53
CA ALA A 81 -1.20 2.45 1.49
C ALA A 81 -1.89 1.12 1.16
N GLN A 82 -2.21 0.89 -0.12
CA GLN A 82 -2.78 -0.38 -0.60
C GLN A 82 -1.81 -1.54 -0.37
N LEU A 83 -0.53 -1.37 -0.71
CA LEU A 83 0.50 -2.39 -0.47
C LEU A 83 0.64 -2.72 1.02
N ARG A 84 0.62 -1.71 1.91
CA ARG A 84 0.64 -1.95 3.36
C ARG A 84 -0.59 -2.71 3.82
N GLN A 85 -1.75 -2.41 3.26
CA GLN A 85 -2.99 -3.13 3.56
C GLN A 85 -2.93 -4.58 3.09
N ASP A 86 -2.41 -4.82 1.88
CA ASP A 86 -2.22 -6.16 1.32
C ASP A 86 -1.19 -6.97 2.13
N VAL A 87 -0.08 -6.36 2.53
CA VAL A 87 0.91 -6.98 3.42
C VAL A 87 0.28 -7.31 4.77
N LYS A 88 -0.50 -6.40 5.36
CA LYS A 88 -1.18 -6.66 6.64
C LYS A 88 -2.17 -7.82 6.52
N ARG A 89 -2.99 -7.84 5.47
CA ARG A 89 -3.95 -8.93 5.20
C ARG A 89 -3.22 -10.27 4.94
N GLY A 90 -2.15 -10.23 4.16
CA GLY A 90 -1.28 -11.37 3.90
C GLY A 90 -0.59 -11.89 5.15
N ALA A 91 -0.13 -11.01 6.03
CA ALA A 91 0.53 -11.36 7.29
C ALA A 91 -0.45 -11.99 8.29
N VAL A 92 -1.65 -11.43 8.44
CA VAL A 92 -2.68 -11.98 9.35
C VAL A 92 -3.10 -13.38 8.90
N SER A 93 -3.43 -13.55 7.62
CA SER A 93 -3.82 -14.85 7.09
C SER A 93 -2.64 -15.83 7.11
N GLY A 94 -1.45 -15.41 6.67
CA GLY A 94 -0.25 -16.24 6.70
C GLY A 94 0.13 -16.70 8.11
N GLY A 95 0.04 -15.81 9.10
CA GLY A 95 0.25 -16.12 10.51
C GLY A 95 -0.79 -17.12 11.04
N ALA A 96 -2.07 -16.89 10.75
CA ALA A 96 -3.16 -17.78 11.15
C ALA A 96 -3.01 -19.18 10.52
N TYR A 97 -2.67 -19.28 9.24
CA TYR A 97 -2.40 -20.56 8.58
C TYR A 97 -1.18 -21.28 9.15
N THR A 98 -0.13 -20.53 9.53
CA THR A 98 1.05 -21.12 10.18
C THR A 98 0.68 -21.70 11.55
N ALA A 99 -0.06 -20.95 12.37
CA ALA A 99 -0.53 -21.41 13.67
C ALA A 99 -1.46 -22.63 13.55
N ALA A 100 -2.40 -22.59 12.59
CA ALA A 100 -3.28 -23.71 12.27
C ALA A 100 -2.48 -24.95 11.85
N GLY A 101 -1.45 -24.78 11.00
CA GLY A 101 -0.56 -25.86 10.60
C GLY A 101 0.17 -26.49 11.79
N VAL A 102 0.70 -25.68 12.72
CA VAL A 102 1.34 -26.16 13.94
C VAL A 102 0.36 -26.94 14.82
N LEU A 103 -0.85 -26.41 15.05
CA LEU A 103 -1.89 -27.11 15.82
C LEU A 103 -2.31 -28.43 15.15
N LEU A 104 -2.38 -28.46 13.82
CA LEU A 104 -2.72 -29.67 13.08
C LEU A 104 -1.63 -30.73 13.22
N VAL A 105 -0.35 -30.33 13.14
CA VAL A 105 0.79 -31.24 13.42
C VAL A 105 0.78 -31.72 14.87
N PHE A 106 0.51 -30.82 15.83
CA PHE A 106 0.44 -31.17 17.25
C PHE A 106 -0.70 -32.14 17.58
N SER A 107 -1.81 -32.09 16.83
CA SER A 107 -2.95 -33.00 17.01
C SER A 107 -2.79 -34.36 16.30
N LEU A 108 -1.80 -34.52 15.40
CA LEU A 108 -1.57 -35.77 14.67
C LEU A 108 -1.44 -37.02 15.56
N PRO A 109 -0.71 -37.01 16.70
CA PRO A 109 -0.62 -38.19 17.55
C PRO A 109 -2.00 -38.60 18.07
N MET A 110 -2.80 -37.63 18.53
CA MET A 110 -4.14 -37.88 19.05
C MET A 110 -5.09 -38.38 17.95
N LEU A 111 -5.00 -37.82 16.74
CA LEU A 111 -5.74 -38.28 15.58
C LEU A 111 -5.38 -39.72 15.21
N ASN A 112 -4.09 -40.08 15.32
CA ASN A 112 -3.63 -41.44 15.02
C ASN A 112 -4.18 -42.46 16.02
N PHE A 113 -4.20 -42.14 17.31
CA PHE A 113 -4.87 -42.96 18.34
C PHE A 113 -6.36 -43.12 18.02
N ALA A 114 -7.07 -42.03 17.73
CA ALA A 114 -8.50 -42.07 17.43
C ALA A 114 -8.81 -42.96 16.21
N LEU A 115 -8.04 -42.83 15.12
CA LEU A 115 -8.15 -43.68 13.94
C LEU A 115 -7.83 -45.14 14.25
N ALA A 116 -6.74 -45.41 14.99
CA ALA A 116 -6.33 -46.78 15.29
C ALA A 116 -7.40 -47.51 16.11
N TYR A 117 -7.93 -46.87 17.16
CA TYR A 117 -9.03 -47.45 17.93
C TYR A 117 -10.34 -47.55 17.13
N GLY A 118 -10.61 -46.60 16.24
CA GLY A 118 -11.77 -46.68 15.33
C GLY A 118 -11.69 -47.88 14.38
N ILE A 119 -10.54 -48.08 13.73
CA ILE A 119 -10.29 -49.22 12.83
C ILE A 119 -10.33 -50.53 13.61
N GLN A 120 -9.75 -50.56 14.81
CA GLN A 120 -9.77 -51.72 15.69
C GLN A 120 -11.20 -52.12 16.06
N ALA A 121 -12.05 -51.16 16.43
CA ALA A 121 -13.43 -51.41 16.82
C ALA A 121 -14.28 -51.96 15.67
N TRP A 122 -13.99 -51.55 14.43
CA TRP A 122 -14.71 -52.02 13.25
C TRP A 122 -14.20 -53.38 12.72
N SER A 123 -12.88 -53.60 12.73
CA SER A 123 -12.25 -54.75 12.06
C SER A 123 -11.91 -55.91 12.99
N GLY A 124 -11.74 -55.65 14.30
CA GLY A 124 -11.24 -56.63 15.27
C GLY A 124 -9.81 -57.10 15.01
N TRP A 125 -9.02 -56.35 14.23
CA TRP A 125 -7.65 -56.70 13.84
C TRP A 125 -6.66 -56.60 15.01
N HIS A 126 -5.38 -56.84 14.76
CA HIS A 126 -4.35 -56.59 15.77
C HIS A 126 -4.04 -55.09 15.84
N LEU A 127 -3.88 -54.55 17.06
CA LEU A 127 -3.67 -53.11 17.30
C LEU A 127 -2.54 -52.52 16.45
N SER A 128 -1.44 -53.27 16.29
CA SER A 128 -0.27 -52.87 15.48
C SER A 128 -0.63 -52.59 14.02
N VAL A 129 -1.50 -53.40 13.43
CA VAL A 129 -1.93 -53.23 12.02
C VAL A 129 -2.80 -51.98 11.91
N CYS A 130 -3.68 -51.74 12.88
CA CYS A 130 -4.52 -50.54 12.92
C CYS A 130 -3.69 -49.26 13.03
N PHE A 131 -2.67 -49.22 13.89
CA PHE A 131 -1.75 -48.07 13.97
C PHE A 131 -0.99 -47.84 12.67
N LEU A 132 -0.51 -48.91 12.04
CA LEU A 132 0.20 -48.80 10.77
C LEU A 132 -0.72 -48.26 9.66
N LEU A 133 -1.97 -48.70 9.64
CA LEU A 133 -2.97 -48.24 8.67
C LEU A 133 -3.39 -46.78 8.93
N SER A 134 -3.58 -46.38 10.19
CA SER A 134 -3.81 -44.98 10.58
C SER A 134 -2.66 -44.08 10.17
N PHE A 135 -1.43 -44.51 10.39
CA PHE A 135 -0.25 -43.78 9.94
C PHE A 135 -0.20 -43.67 8.42
N ALA A 136 -0.43 -44.77 7.69
CA ALA A 136 -0.48 -44.76 6.23
C ALA A 136 -1.57 -43.81 5.70
N ALA A 137 -2.76 -43.80 6.30
CA ALA A 137 -3.84 -42.89 5.95
C ALA A 137 -3.44 -41.41 6.15
N ASN A 138 -2.81 -41.07 7.29
CA ASN A 138 -2.30 -39.72 7.53
C ASN A 138 -1.22 -39.30 6.53
N VAL A 139 -0.31 -40.22 6.16
CA VAL A 139 0.72 -39.97 5.14
C VAL A 139 0.11 -39.73 3.76
N LEU A 140 -0.93 -40.48 3.38
CA LEU A 140 -1.65 -40.26 2.11
C LEU A 140 -2.30 -38.88 2.08
N VAL A 141 -2.99 -38.48 3.16
CA VAL A 141 -3.60 -37.15 3.27
C VAL A 141 -2.52 -36.07 3.21
N ALA A 142 -1.43 -36.21 3.96
CA ALA A 142 -0.31 -35.26 3.93
C ALA A 142 0.32 -35.16 2.53
N GLY A 143 0.48 -36.29 1.83
CA GLY A 143 0.95 -36.34 0.45
C GLY A 143 0.03 -35.60 -0.52
N LEU A 144 -1.30 -35.71 -0.35
CA LEU A 144 -2.27 -34.97 -1.15
C LEU A 144 -2.17 -33.46 -0.90
N PHE A 145 -2.08 -33.03 0.37
CA PHE A 145 -1.86 -31.63 0.72
C PHE A 145 -0.54 -31.09 0.15
N ALA A 146 0.54 -31.87 0.21
CA ALA A 146 1.82 -31.52 -0.37
C ALA A 146 1.71 -31.39 -1.91
N LEU A 147 1.00 -32.29 -2.58
CA LEU A 147 0.79 -32.22 -4.03
C LEU A 147 0.02 -30.95 -4.40
N ILE A 148 -1.09 -30.66 -3.73
CA ILE A 148 -1.88 -29.43 -3.95
C ILE A 148 -0.99 -28.20 -3.71
N GLY A 149 -0.26 -28.18 -2.59
CA GLY A 149 0.66 -27.09 -2.25
C GLY A 149 1.73 -26.88 -3.32
N THR A 150 2.35 -27.95 -3.84
CA THR A 150 3.36 -27.85 -4.90
C THR A 150 2.77 -27.40 -6.23
N VAL A 151 1.54 -27.81 -6.59
CA VAL A 151 0.85 -27.35 -7.80
C VAL A 151 0.56 -25.84 -7.72
N PHE A 152 0.05 -25.37 -6.58
CA PHE A 152 -0.18 -23.95 -6.32
C PHE A 152 1.14 -23.16 -6.34
N MET A 153 2.19 -23.69 -5.71
CA MET A 153 3.50 -23.04 -5.68
C MET A 153 4.12 -22.95 -7.08
N LYS A 154 4.00 -24.00 -7.90
CA LYS A 154 4.44 -23.99 -9.30
C LYS A 154 3.67 -22.96 -10.12
N LYS A 155 2.35 -22.85 -9.91
CA LYS A 155 1.51 -21.84 -10.58
C LYS A 155 1.92 -20.41 -10.18
N ALA A 156 2.12 -20.18 -8.88
CA ALA A 156 2.60 -18.90 -8.34
C ALA A 156 3.99 -18.54 -8.88
N ARG A 157 4.92 -19.50 -8.94
CA ARG A 157 6.27 -19.28 -9.50
C ARG A 157 6.25 -19.00 -10.99
N ARG A 158 5.42 -19.68 -11.79
CA ARG A 158 5.27 -19.39 -13.23
C ARG A 158 4.72 -17.98 -13.46
N GLY A 159 3.84 -17.50 -12.58
CA GLY A 159 3.43 -16.10 -12.50
C GLY A 159 4.51 -15.24 -11.86
N HIS A 160 5.62 -14.98 -12.54
CA HIS A 160 6.70 -14.09 -12.06
C HIS A 160 6.28 -12.61 -11.83
N GLY A 161 4.98 -12.28 -11.81
CA GLY A 161 4.45 -10.92 -11.83
C GLY A 161 5.07 -9.99 -10.79
N PRO A 162 5.06 -10.32 -9.48
CA PRO A 162 5.60 -9.43 -8.46
C PRO A 162 7.12 -9.27 -8.53
N GLN A 163 7.87 -10.36 -8.72
CA GLN A 163 9.34 -10.30 -8.78
C GLN A 163 9.87 -9.64 -10.05
N LYS A 164 9.25 -9.90 -11.21
CA LYS A 164 9.60 -9.22 -12.47
C LYS A 164 9.24 -7.74 -12.42
N ALA A 165 8.08 -7.38 -11.86
CA ALA A 165 7.70 -5.98 -11.73
C ALA A 165 8.71 -5.20 -10.86
N ILE A 166 9.14 -5.77 -9.74
CA ILE A 166 10.15 -5.14 -8.87
C ILE A 166 11.52 -5.09 -9.56
N ALA A 167 11.92 -6.15 -10.28
CA ALA A 167 13.19 -6.18 -11.00
C ALA A 167 13.23 -5.14 -12.13
N SER A 168 12.18 -5.06 -12.96
CA SER A 168 12.07 -4.06 -14.02
C SER A 168 12.02 -2.64 -13.47
N ALA A 169 11.32 -2.39 -12.36
CA ALA A 169 11.33 -1.09 -11.72
C ALA A 169 12.73 -0.67 -11.24
N LYS A 170 13.51 -1.60 -10.68
CA LYS A 170 14.89 -1.35 -10.25
C LYS A 170 15.83 -1.10 -11.43
N GLU A 171 15.66 -1.85 -12.52
CA GLU A 171 16.45 -1.68 -13.73
C GLU A 171 16.23 -0.29 -14.35
N THR A 172 14.97 0.14 -14.47
CA THR A 172 14.63 1.49 -14.95
C THR A 172 15.22 2.58 -14.05
N ALA A 173 15.15 2.42 -12.73
CA ALA A 173 15.75 3.36 -11.78
C ALA A 173 17.29 3.42 -11.91
N ALA A 174 17.95 2.29 -12.14
CA ALA A 174 19.39 2.22 -12.32
C ALA A 174 19.86 2.91 -13.61
N VAL A 175 19.11 2.74 -14.72
CA VAL A 175 19.42 3.40 -16.00
C VAL A 175 19.25 4.92 -15.89
N LEU A 176 18.16 5.38 -15.26
CA LEU A 176 17.90 6.82 -15.09
C LEU A 176 18.86 7.50 -14.11
N GLY A 177 19.29 6.79 -13.05
CA GLY A 177 20.28 7.30 -12.09
C GLY A 177 21.68 7.48 -12.69
N ASN A 178 22.01 6.76 -13.76
CA ASN A 178 23.31 6.86 -14.44
C ASN A 178 23.39 7.99 -15.48
N VAL A 179 22.30 8.70 -15.77
CA VAL A 179 22.30 9.83 -16.72
C VAL A 179 22.54 11.13 -15.95
N LYS A 180 23.76 11.68 -16.06
CA LYS A 180 24.10 13.03 -15.58
C LYS A 180 23.31 14.07 -16.41
N PRO A 181 22.51 14.97 -15.80
CA PRO A 181 21.81 16.01 -16.54
C PRO A 181 22.83 16.87 -17.30
N HIS A 182 22.79 16.84 -18.63
CA HIS A 182 23.61 17.73 -19.44
C HIS A 182 22.88 19.08 -19.53
N PRO A 183 23.39 20.15 -18.89
CA PRO A 183 22.91 21.49 -19.18
C PRO A 183 23.22 21.76 -20.66
N ARG A 184 22.20 21.83 -21.49
CA ARG A 184 22.34 22.33 -22.85
C ARG A 184 22.72 23.80 -22.72
N SER A 185 23.96 24.16 -23.01
CA SER A 185 24.32 25.56 -23.22
C SER A 185 23.52 26.03 -24.43
N VAL A 186 22.49 26.83 -24.17
CA VAL A 186 21.88 27.63 -25.24
C VAL A 186 22.96 28.63 -25.61
N THR A 187 23.69 28.37 -26.69
CA THR A 187 24.54 29.38 -27.30
C THR A 187 23.63 30.56 -27.62
N PRO A 188 23.82 31.74 -27.02
CA PRO A 188 23.09 32.92 -27.47
C PRO A 188 23.48 33.06 -28.94
N ALA A 189 22.48 33.02 -29.82
CA ALA A 189 22.67 33.39 -31.20
C ALA A 189 23.40 34.74 -31.18
N ARG A 190 24.59 34.77 -31.77
CA ARG A 190 25.41 35.96 -31.90
C ARG A 190 24.53 37.08 -32.44
N ASP A 191 24.26 38.08 -31.62
CA ASP A 191 24.11 39.43 -32.11
C ASP A 191 25.49 39.88 -32.62
N ALA A 192 25.72 39.61 -33.90
CA ALA A 192 26.71 40.30 -34.70
C ALA A 192 26.28 40.19 -36.17
N GLU A 193 25.51 41.21 -36.57
CA GLU A 193 25.67 41.93 -37.83
C GLU A 193 25.20 41.26 -39.15
N HIS A 194 24.30 41.99 -39.78
CA HIS A 194 23.73 41.82 -41.12
C HIS A 194 24.82 41.95 -42.21
N PRO A 195 24.72 41.21 -43.32
CA PRO A 195 24.61 41.97 -44.57
C PRO A 195 23.50 41.43 -45.49
N ALA A 196 22.78 42.41 -46.05
CA ALA A 196 21.91 42.39 -47.22
C ALA A 196 21.54 41.01 -47.82
N ILE A 197 20.28 40.60 -47.61
CA ILE A 197 19.62 39.69 -48.53
C ILE A 197 19.24 40.49 -49.78
N GLU A 198 20.06 40.29 -50.80
CA GLU A 198 19.84 40.58 -52.20
C GLU A 198 18.46 40.06 -52.67
N GLU A 199 17.73 40.91 -53.39
CA GLU A 199 16.43 40.65 -53.97
C GLU A 199 16.40 39.33 -54.79
N ARG A 200 15.42 38.46 -54.54
CA ARG A 200 14.97 37.47 -55.54
C ARG A 200 13.44 37.34 -55.55
N PRO A 201 12.87 37.11 -56.75
CA PRO A 201 11.64 37.76 -57.18
C PRO A 201 10.37 37.04 -56.73
N THR A 202 9.33 37.84 -56.55
CA THR A 202 7.92 37.46 -56.47
C THR A 202 7.50 36.68 -57.71
N VAL A 203 7.33 35.35 -57.56
CA VAL A 203 6.58 34.55 -58.54
C VAL A 203 5.10 34.61 -58.17
N ALA A 204 4.39 35.43 -58.94
CA ALA A 204 2.95 35.41 -59.05
C ALA A 204 2.46 34.00 -59.41
N ARG A 205 1.45 33.50 -58.70
CA ARG A 205 0.48 32.56 -59.28
C ARG A 205 -0.88 33.23 -59.29
N SER A 206 -1.25 33.64 -60.49
CA SER A 206 -2.59 34.06 -60.86
C SER A 206 -3.48 32.82 -61.03
N SER A 207 -4.70 32.93 -60.51
CA SER A 207 -5.99 32.49 -61.09
C SER A 207 -6.13 31.10 -61.69
N SER A 208 -7.06 30.32 -61.14
CA SER A 208 -8.24 29.78 -61.85
C SER A 208 -9.36 29.54 -60.86
#